data_AF-A0A6A7C0V2-F1
#
_entry.id   AF-A0A6A7C0V2-F1
#
_cell.length_a   1.000
_cell.length_b   1.000
_cell.length_c   1.000
_cell.angle_alpha   90.00
_cell.angle_beta   90.00
_cell.angle_gamma   90.00
#
_symmetry.space_group_name_H-M   'P 1'
#
loop_
_entity.id
_entity.type
_entity.pdbx_description
1 polymer ?
#
loop_
_entity_poly.entity_id
_entity_poly.type
_entity_poly.pdbx_seq_one_letter_code
_entity_poly.pdbx_strand_id
1 'polypeptide(L)'
;MAFEPRHSVVELYTVAYTLVWAMYQQRRIMGPINSGASTPARAVVYIKRQGGRTFGITQPLGNLYPVEGFDPHRDFPYEVLHCPLMGTVKYIWSLTKSHPLVAKDMSGLALHSQASNKAGLDSDISAEHLTKWSVTFTGNDWHRLIQTWPAVLTSFYTTKGRVEQVNSLLKVWYSAAELIKMLYDDVVEDAMRLAERFLQAWEAVLGLKTIQHNKLHLLFHFPMWVDRFSPIIGATAQSQEGANKHTREQAGGVYQPHAVSRHVATSMALLSGIQHMAEGGW
;
A
#
# COMPACT_ATOMS: atom_id res chain seq x y z
N MET A 1 -21.82 35.62 14.64
CA MET A 1 -21.51 34.28 15.18
C MET A 1 -20.12 33.93 14.68
N ALA A 2 -19.12 34.00 15.57
CA ALA A 2 -17.71 33.92 15.20
C ALA A 2 -17.37 32.51 14.68
N PHE A 3 -16.68 32.47 13.54
CA PHE A 3 -16.15 31.25 12.93
C PHE A 3 -14.83 30.93 13.66
N GLU A 4 -14.80 29.84 14.44
CA GLU A 4 -13.53 29.30 14.94
C GLU A 4 -12.64 28.87 13.76
N PRO A 5 -11.31 29.07 13.82
CA PRO A 5 -10.42 28.64 12.77
C PRO A 5 -10.34 27.11 12.77
N ARG A 6 -10.80 26.48 11.69
CA ARG A 6 -10.53 25.06 11.44
C ARG A 6 -9.02 24.91 11.25
N HIS A 7 -8.39 24.09 12.08
CA HIS A 7 -7.01 23.64 11.90
C HIS A 7 -6.79 23.24 10.44
N SER A 8 -5.79 23.85 9.80
CA SER A 8 -5.49 23.58 8.39
C SER A 8 -4.99 22.13 8.25
N VAL A 9 -5.21 21.48 7.10
CA VAL A 9 -4.63 20.16 6.79
C VAL A 9 -3.13 20.11 7.06
N VAL A 10 -2.47 21.24 6.79
CA VAL A 10 -1.05 21.44 7.08
C VAL A 10 -0.80 21.31 8.57
N GLU A 11 -1.61 21.88 9.46
CA GLU A 11 -1.41 21.71 10.91
C GLU A 11 -1.64 20.27 11.40
N LEU A 12 -2.59 19.52 10.86
CA LEU A 12 -2.77 18.10 11.25
C LEU A 12 -1.69 17.19 10.66
N TYR A 13 -1.27 17.45 9.42
CA TYR A 13 -0.14 16.77 8.80
C TYR A 13 1.15 17.13 9.52
N THR A 14 1.41 18.41 9.79
CA THR A 14 2.54 18.88 10.59
C THR A 14 2.43 18.37 12.01
N VAL A 15 1.30 18.26 12.68
CA VAL A 15 1.26 17.69 14.05
C VAL A 15 1.50 16.18 14.02
N ALA A 16 0.89 15.43 13.11
CA ALA A 16 1.10 13.98 13.00
C ALA A 16 2.52 13.65 12.51
N TYR A 17 2.99 14.35 11.46
CA TYR A 17 4.33 14.26 10.91
C TYR A 17 5.36 14.81 11.90
N THR A 18 5.16 15.94 12.57
CA THR A 18 6.10 16.46 13.58
C THR A 18 6.06 15.62 14.85
N LEU A 19 4.97 14.97 15.24
CA LEU A 19 4.99 13.99 16.33
C LEU A 19 5.77 12.73 15.91
N VAL A 20 5.51 12.20 14.72
CA VAL A 20 6.23 11.02 14.19
C VAL A 20 7.70 11.33 13.90
N TRP A 21 7.99 12.51 13.37
CA TRP A 21 9.32 13.03 13.04
C TRP A 21 10.06 13.51 14.28
N ALA A 22 9.39 14.09 15.28
CA ALA A 22 9.97 14.35 16.60
C ALA A 22 10.26 13.04 17.33
N MET A 23 9.38 12.03 17.27
CA MET A 23 9.67 10.68 17.78
C MET A 23 10.86 10.03 17.04
N TYR A 24 10.99 10.29 15.73
CA TYR A 24 12.12 9.89 14.90
C TYR A 24 13.42 10.64 15.27
N GLN A 25 13.37 11.96 15.51
CA GLN A 25 14.54 12.77 15.90
C GLN A 25 14.92 12.63 17.37
N GLN A 26 13.99 12.42 18.30
CA GLN A 26 14.30 12.13 19.70
C GLN A 26 15.16 10.87 19.81
N ARG A 27 15.02 9.92 18.88
CA ARG A 27 15.88 8.74 18.74
C ARG A 27 17.18 8.99 17.96
N ARG A 28 17.27 10.07 17.17
CA ARG A 28 18.48 10.47 16.41
C ARG A 28 19.40 11.41 17.21
N ILE A 29 18.83 12.25 18.09
CA ILE A 29 19.53 13.18 19.00
C ILE A 29 20.10 12.44 20.23
N MET A 30 19.52 11.30 20.61
CA MET A 30 20.21 10.31 21.44
C MET A 30 21.24 9.55 20.61
N GLY A 31 22.29 10.25 20.16
CA GLY A 31 23.51 9.63 19.64
C GLY A 31 24.02 8.53 20.58
N PRO A 32 24.92 7.64 20.10
CA PRO A 32 25.25 6.40 20.79
C PRO A 32 25.58 6.70 22.24
N ILE A 33 24.94 5.98 23.17
CA ILE A 33 25.27 6.02 24.59
C ILE A 33 26.74 5.61 24.67
N ASN A 34 27.63 6.59 24.69
CA ASN A 34 29.06 6.34 24.69
C ASN A 34 29.50 6.02 26.12
N SER A 35 30.17 4.88 26.19
CA SER A 35 31.13 4.44 27.20
C SER A 35 30.63 4.30 28.64
N GLY A 36 30.06 3.13 28.91
CA GLY A 36 29.88 2.62 30.27
C GLY A 36 29.26 1.23 30.28
N ALA A 37 29.95 0.25 29.69
CA ALA A 37 29.70 -1.19 29.85
C ALA A 37 28.25 -1.61 30.17
N SER A 38 27.37 -1.64 29.18
CA SER A 38 26.12 -2.42 29.31
C SER A 38 25.54 -2.78 27.95
N THR A 39 25.49 -4.09 27.71
CA THR A 39 24.56 -4.90 26.89
C THR A 39 23.58 -4.14 25.98
N PRO A 40 23.45 -4.50 24.68
CA PRO A 40 22.49 -3.88 23.78
C PRO A 40 21.08 -3.97 24.36
N ALA A 41 20.30 -2.90 24.21
CA ALA A 41 18.93 -2.78 24.72
C ALA A 41 18.09 -3.99 24.30
N ARG A 42 17.98 -4.97 25.21
CA ARG A 42 17.07 -6.10 25.07
C ARG A 42 15.66 -5.52 24.99
N ALA A 43 14.92 -5.84 23.93
CA ALA A 43 13.49 -5.64 23.88
C ALA A 43 12.88 -6.16 25.20
N VAL A 44 12.33 -5.26 26.01
CA VAL A 44 11.73 -5.62 27.29
C VAL A 44 10.43 -6.35 26.97
N VAL A 45 10.48 -7.67 27.04
CA VAL A 45 9.31 -8.53 26.92
C VAL A 45 8.49 -8.40 28.20
N TYR A 46 7.29 -7.84 28.11
CA TYR A 46 6.34 -7.83 29.21
C TYR A 46 5.73 -9.23 29.38
N ILE A 47 6.04 -9.89 30.49
CA ILE A 47 5.39 -11.12 30.91
C ILE A 47 4.51 -10.81 32.13
N LYS A 48 3.19 -10.86 31.96
CA LYS A 48 2.21 -10.77 33.03
C LYS A 48 1.74 -12.17 33.41
N ARG A 49 1.89 -12.57 34.67
CA ARG A 49 1.30 -13.81 35.20
C ARG A 49 -0.04 -13.51 35.88
N GLN A 50 -1.09 -14.20 35.48
CA GLN A 50 -2.38 -14.24 36.19
C GLN A 50 -2.86 -15.69 36.26
N GLY A 51 -3.22 -16.16 37.46
CA GLY A 51 -3.85 -17.47 37.66
C GLY A 51 -3.03 -18.66 37.12
N GLY A 52 -1.71 -18.65 37.26
CA GLY A 52 -0.83 -19.72 36.76
C GLY A 52 -0.60 -19.72 35.24
N ARG A 53 -1.25 -18.82 34.49
CA ARG A 53 -1.00 -18.64 33.05
C ARG A 53 -0.06 -17.47 32.81
N THR A 54 0.92 -17.68 31.94
CA THR A 54 1.94 -16.71 31.56
C THR A 54 1.48 -16.01 30.29
N PHE A 55 1.20 -14.71 30.35
CA PHE A 55 0.83 -13.89 29.21
C PHE A 55 1.99 -12.97 28.85
N GLY A 56 2.58 -13.16 27.67
CA GLY A 56 3.73 -12.38 27.20
C GLY A 56 4.34 -13.02 25.95
N ILE A 57 5.16 -12.27 25.21
CA ILE A 57 5.83 -12.79 24.01
C ILE A 57 7.07 -13.58 24.43
N THR A 58 6.97 -14.90 24.55
CA THR A 58 8.14 -15.74 24.85
C THR A 58 9.12 -15.78 23.68
N GLN A 59 10.41 -15.59 23.96
CA GLN A 59 11.47 -15.72 22.97
C GLN A 59 11.56 -17.16 22.42
N PRO A 60 12.02 -17.32 21.16
CA PRO A 60 12.63 -16.28 20.34
C PRO A 60 11.59 -15.44 19.59
N LEU A 61 11.67 -14.13 19.79
CA LEU A 61 11.27 -13.16 18.78
C LEU A 61 12.10 -13.53 17.54
N GLY A 62 11.49 -13.72 16.37
CA GLY A 62 12.07 -14.46 15.24
C GLY A 62 13.52 -14.08 14.88
N ASN A 63 14.21 -14.94 14.12
CA ASN A 63 15.66 -14.89 13.89
C ASN A 63 16.26 -13.56 13.37
N LEU A 64 15.42 -12.62 12.94
CA LEU A 64 15.82 -11.27 12.52
C LEU A 64 16.03 -10.29 13.69
N TYR A 65 15.40 -10.52 14.85
CA TYR A 65 15.50 -9.62 16.01
C TYR A 65 16.93 -9.38 16.54
N PRO A 66 17.84 -10.38 16.51
CA PRO A 66 19.23 -10.17 16.92
C PRO A 66 20.09 -9.45 15.88
N VAL A 67 19.60 -9.21 14.66
CA VAL A 67 20.36 -8.57 13.58
C VAL A 67 20.59 -7.10 13.93
N GLU A 68 21.86 -6.69 14.00
CA GLU A 68 22.22 -5.30 14.27
C GLU A 68 21.66 -4.38 13.18
N GLY A 69 21.02 -3.28 13.59
CA GLY A 69 20.39 -2.32 12.69
C GLY A 69 18.96 -2.67 12.24
N PHE A 70 18.46 -3.89 12.54
CA PHE A 70 17.06 -4.26 12.32
C PHE A 70 16.16 -3.74 13.44
N ASP A 71 15.18 -2.91 13.08
CA ASP A 71 14.12 -2.44 13.96
C ASP A 71 12.78 -2.91 13.40
N PRO A 72 12.10 -3.90 14.02
CA PRO A 72 10.85 -4.47 13.48
C PRO A 72 9.72 -3.43 13.37
N HIS A 73 9.81 -2.28 14.05
CA HIS A 73 8.83 -1.20 13.92
C HIS A 73 9.10 -0.29 12.71
N ARG A 74 10.34 -0.26 12.22
CA ARG A 74 10.77 0.58 11.10
C ARG A 74 10.98 -0.22 9.81
N ASP A 75 11.36 -1.48 9.96
CA ASP A 75 11.75 -2.39 8.89
C ASP A 75 10.61 -3.35 8.49
N PHE A 76 9.37 -2.99 8.84
CA PHE A 76 8.22 -3.77 8.44
C PHE A 76 8.03 -3.65 6.91
N PRO A 77 7.98 -4.77 6.17
CA PRO A 77 7.81 -4.73 4.72
C PRO A 77 6.49 -4.06 4.38
N TYR A 78 6.53 -3.10 3.45
CA TYR A 78 5.35 -2.35 3.09
C TYR A 78 4.46 -3.17 2.16
N GLU A 79 3.19 -3.27 2.51
CA GLU A 79 2.25 -4.08 1.78
C GLU A 79 1.49 -3.17 0.78
N VAL A 80 2.05 -3.04 -0.43
CA VAL A 80 1.51 -2.17 -1.51
C VAL A 80 0.18 -2.69 -2.07
N LEU A 81 -0.09 -3.99 -1.99
CA LEU A 81 -1.30 -4.53 -2.59
C LEU A 81 -2.54 -4.21 -1.74
N HIS A 82 -2.57 -4.54 -0.46
CA HIS A 82 -3.74 -4.34 0.38
C HIS A 82 -3.83 -2.93 0.98
N CYS A 83 -2.78 -2.12 0.98
CA CYS A 83 -2.83 -0.77 1.57
C CYS A 83 -3.19 0.29 0.51
N PRO A 84 -2.33 0.63 -0.47
CA PRO A 84 -2.66 1.61 -1.50
C PRO A 84 -3.68 1.08 -2.51
N LEU A 85 -3.54 -0.14 -3.04
CA LEU A 85 -4.49 -0.61 -4.06
C LEU A 85 -5.85 -1.00 -3.46
N MET A 86 -5.91 -2.05 -2.64
CA MET A 86 -7.19 -2.52 -2.09
C MET A 86 -7.74 -1.65 -0.96
N GLY A 87 -6.93 -0.75 -0.40
CA GLY A 87 -7.38 0.30 0.50
C GLY A 87 -7.72 1.56 -0.30
N THR A 88 -6.72 2.38 -0.63
CA THR A 88 -6.92 3.71 -1.23
C THR A 88 -7.72 3.67 -2.52
N VAL A 89 -7.27 2.95 -3.55
CA VAL A 89 -7.89 2.96 -4.88
C VAL A 89 -9.32 2.41 -4.80
N LYS A 90 -9.53 1.33 -4.04
CA LYS A 90 -10.86 0.76 -3.81
C LYS A 90 -11.84 1.79 -3.21
N TYR A 91 -11.39 2.60 -2.26
CA TYR A 91 -12.23 3.65 -1.67
C TYR A 91 -12.52 4.78 -2.67
N ILE A 92 -11.51 5.26 -3.41
CA ILE A 92 -11.70 6.29 -4.46
C ILE A 92 -12.68 5.76 -5.52
N TRP A 93 -12.58 4.49 -5.89
CA TRP A 93 -13.51 3.85 -6.81
C TRP A 93 -14.93 3.78 -6.27
N SER A 94 -15.10 3.38 -5.00
CA SER A 94 -16.42 3.36 -4.37
C SER A 94 -17.08 4.74 -4.41
N LEU A 95 -16.33 5.79 -4.05
CA LEU A 95 -16.78 7.18 -4.15
C LEU A 95 -17.15 7.54 -5.60
N THR A 96 -16.31 7.16 -6.55
CA THR A 96 -16.52 7.45 -7.98
C THR A 96 -17.83 6.85 -8.46
N LYS A 97 -18.09 5.58 -8.12
CA LYS A 97 -19.37 4.93 -8.48
C LYS A 97 -20.58 5.56 -7.80
N SER A 98 -20.42 6.08 -6.58
CA SER A 98 -21.48 6.76 -5.86
C SER A 98 -21.70 8.21 -6.28
N HIS A 99 -20.79 8.80 -7.06
CA HIS A 99 -20.94 10.18 -7.53
C HIS A 99 -22.15 10.28 -8.49
N PRO A 100 -23.15 11.15 -8.25
CA PRO A 100 -24.43 11.14 -8.99
C PRO A 100 -24.27 11.23 -10.51
N LEU A 101 -23.36 12.08 -10.98
CA LEU A 101 -23.09 12.24 -12.40
C LEU A 101 -22.43 11.00 -13.01
N VAL A 102 -21.49 10.38 -12.27
CA VAL A 102 -20.74 9.21 -12.73
C VAL A 102 -21.64 7.98 -12.74
N ALA A 103 -22.47 7.80 -11.71
CA ALA A 103 -23.46 6.73 -11.65
C ALA A 103 -24.38 6.73 -12.88
N LYS A 104 -24.82 7.93 -13.30
CA LYS A 104 -25.68 8.12 -14.48
C LYS A 104 -24.96 7.83 -15.80
N ASP A 105 -23.68 8.16 -15.87
CA ASP A 105 -22.84 8.03 -17.08
C ASP A 105 -22.03 6.72 -17.11
N MET A 106 -22.17 5.82 -16.12
CA MET A 106 -21.27 4.69 -15.90
C MET A 106 -21.15 3.75 -17.10
N SER A 107 -22.26 3.47 -17.80
CA SER A 107 -22.24 2.65 -19.01
C SER A 107 -21.45 3.30 -20.15
N GLY A 108 -21.61 4.61 -20.32
CA GLY A 108 -20.86 5.41 -21.30
C GLY A 108 -19.36 5.48 -20.95
N LEU A 109 -19.04 5.67 -19.68
CA LEU A 109 -17.66 5.65 -19.18
C LEU A 109 -16.99 4.30 -19.39
N ALA A 110 -17.69 3.20 -19.12
CA ALA A 110 -17.16 1.85 -19.32
C ALA A 110 -16.89 1.56 -20.79
N LEU A 111 -17.81 1.96 -21.69
CA LEU A 111 -17.61 1.82 -23.13
C LEU A 111 -16.45 2.72 -23.63
N HIS A 112 -16.35 3.95 -23.11
CA HIS A 112 -15.28 4.88 -23.44
C HIS A 112 -13.91 4.35 -23.00
N SER A 113 -13.83 3.76 -21.81
CA SER A 113 -12.65 3.03 -21.32
C SER A 113 -12.29 1.88 -22.25
N GLN A 114 -13.29 1.11 -22.70
CA GLN A 114 -13.05 -0.02 -23.58
C GLN A 114 -12.55 0.39 -24.96
N ALA A 115 -13.04 1.53 -25.48
CA ALA A 115 -12.67 2.08 -26.78
C ALA A 115 -11.35 2.90 -26.77
N SER A 116 -10.81 3.19 -25.59
CA SER A 116 -9.56 3.95 -25.46
C SER A 116 -8.35 3.15 -25.95
N ASN A 117 -7.35 3.85 -26.49
CA ASN A 117 -6.08 3.23 -26.88
C ASN A 117 -5.33 2.76 -25.63
N LYS A 118 -4.92 1.49 -25.64
CA LYS A 118 -4.24 0.80 -24.52
C LYS A 118 -2.81 0.42 -24.85
N ALA A 119 -2.25 0.97 -25.92
CA ALA A 119 -0.86 0.76 -26.26
C ALA A 119 0.04 1.12 -25.05
N GLY A 120 0.89 0.19 -24.65
CA GLY A 120 1.76 0.33 -23.48
C GLY A 120 1.18 -0.14 -22.15
N LEU A 121 -0.05 -0.67 -22.12
CA LEU A 121 -0.63 -1.33 -20.94
C LEU A 121 -0.60 -2.85 -21.12
N ASP A 122 -0.20 -3.58 -20.08
CA ASP A 122 -0.08 -5.05 -20.13
C ASP A 122 -1.43 -5.77 -20.34
N SER A 123 -2.54 -5.13 -20.00
CA SER A 123 -3.89 -5.73 -20.02
C SER A 123 -4.97 -4.73 -19.62
N ASP A 124 -6.23 -5.08 -19.94
CA ASP A 124 -7.37 -4.18 -19.79
C ASP A 124 -8.44 -4.70 -18.83
N ILE A 125 -9.27 -3.79 -18.31
CA ILE A 125 -10.47 -4.12 -17.54
C ILE A 125 -11.70 -3.97 -18.45
N SER A 126 -12.43 -5.06 -18.67
CA SER A 126 -13.61 -5.02 -19.55
C SER A 126 -14.70 -4.09 -19.00
N ALA A 127 -15.52 -3.52 -19.90
CA ALA A 127 -16.65 -2.68 -19.52
C ALA A 127 -17.63 -3.41 -18.57
N GLU A 128 -17.82 -4.71 -18.78
CA GLU A 128 -18.66 -5.54 -17.91
C GLU A 128 -18.04 -5.70 -16.52
N HIS A 129 -16.73 -5.89 -16.44
CA HIS A 129 -16.02 -6.02 -15.16
C HIS A 129 -16.04 -4.72 -14.36
N LEU A 130 -15.86 -3.57 -15.02
CA LEU A 130 -16.00 -2.24 -14.41
C LEU A 130 -17.40 -2.03 -13.80
N THR A 131 -18.44 -2.35 -14.57
CA THR A 131 -19.83 -2.02 -14.23
C THR A 131 -20.45 -3.01 -13.25
N LYS A 132 -20.31 -4.33 -13.48
CA LYS A 132 -21.02 -5.37 -12.73
C LYS A 132 -20.17 -6.02 -11.65
N TRP A 133 -18.88 -6.20 -11.90
CA TRP A 133 -18.03 -7.07 -11.09
C TRP A 133 -16.89 -6.34 -10.39
N SER A 134 -16.97 -5.02 -10.23
CA SER A 134 -15.90 -4.27 -9.55
C SER A 134 -15.73 -4.59 -8.06
N VAL A 135 -16.62 -5.38 -7.47
CA VAL A 135 -16.47 -5.93 -6.11
C VAL A 135 -15.45 -7.08 -6.08
N THR A 136 -15.25 -7.78 -7.19
CA THR A 136 -14.32 -8.93 -7.31
C THR A 136 -12.94 -8.54 -7.83
N PHE A 137 -12.65 -7.24 -7.94
CA PHE A 137 -11.35 -6.74 -8.39
C PHE A 137 -10.22 -7.27 -7.53
N THR A 138 -9.23 -7.83 -8.22
CA THR A 138 -7.95 -8.26 -7.67
C THR A 138 -6.99 -7.09 -7.56
N GLY A 139 -5.84 -7.30 -6.94
CA GLY A 139 -4.75 -6.32 -6.92
C GLY A 139 -4.39 -5.75 -8.27
N ASN A 140 -4.28 -6.62 -9.27
CA ASN A 140 -3.93 -6.22 -10.62
C ASN A 140 -5.02 -5.37 -11.27
N ASP A 141 -6.30 -5.65 -10.99
CA ASP A 141 -7.40 -4.83 -11.49
C ASP A 141 -7.37 -3.42 -10.88
N TRP A 142 -7.10 -3.31 -9.57
CA TRP A 142 -6.93 -2.00 -8.93
C TRP A 142 -5.73 -1.23 -9.49
N HIS A 143 -4.63 -1.93 -9.80
CA HIS A 143 -3.44 -1.34 -10.39
C HIS A 143 -3.73 -0.79 -11.81
N ARG A 144 -4.40 -1.55 -12.66
CA ARG A 144 -4.83 -1.10 -13.99
C ARG A 144 -5.83 0.06 -13.91
N LEU A 145 -6.74 0.00 -12.94
CA LEU A 145 -7.75 1.04 -12.74
C LEU A 145 -7.11 2.39 -12.42
N ILE A 146 -6.17 2.44 -11.47
CA ILE A 146 -5.52 3.71 -11.10
C ILE A 146 -4.71 4.31 -12.25
N GLN A 147 -4.11 3.48 -13.11
CA GLN A 147 -3.36 3.95 -14.28
C GLN A 147 -4.25 4.57 -15.36
N THR A 148 -5.45 4.01 -15.58
CA THR A 148 -6.29 4.36 -16.73
C THR A 148 -7.41 5.34 -16.39
N TRP A 149 -8.00 5.20 -15.22
CA TRP A 149 -9.24 5.88 -14.88
C TRP A 149 -9.17 7.41 -14.82
N PRO A 150 -8.09 8.06 -14.34
CA PRO A 150 -7.96 9.51 -14.42
C PRO A 150 -8.11 10.05 -15.86
N ALA A 151 -7.51 9.34 -16.83
CA ALA A 151 -7.59 9.71 -18.25
C ALA A 151 -8.97 9.40 -18.86
N VAL A 152 -9.60 8.29 -18.48
CA VAL A 152 -10.97 7.93 -18.91
C VAL A 152 -11.97 8.99 -18.46
N LEU A 153 -11.95 9.36 -17.17
CA LEU A 153 -12.83 10.40 -16.64
C LEU A 153 -12.60 11.74 -17.36
N THR A 154 -11.34 12.15 -17.49
CA THR A 154 -10.98 13.43 -18.12
C THR A 154 -11.45 13.48 -19.56
N SER A 155 -11.10 12.49 -20.38
CA SER A 155 -11.46 12.47 -21.79
C SER A 155 -12.98 12.36 -22.00
N PHE A 156 -13.67 11.48 -21.27
CA PHE A 156 -15.11 11.34 -21.37
C PHE A 156 -15.83 12.64 -21.01
N TYR A 157 -15.52 13.27 -19.87
CA TYR A 157 -16.20 14.49 -19.46
C TYR A 157 -15.78 15.72 -20.26
N THR A 158 -14.59 15.71 -20.88
CA THR A 158 -14.16 16.75 -21.84
C THR A 158 -15.04 16.72 -23.08
N THR A 159 -15.27 15.55 -23.68
CA THR A 159 -16.15 15.43 -24.86
C THR A 159 -17.60 15.87 -24.59
N LYS A 160 -18.01 15.86 -23.32
CA LYS A 160 -19.34 16.27 -22.88
C LYS A 160 -19.41 17.71 -22.37
N GLY A 161 -18.30 18.45 -22.31
CA GLY A 161 -18.25 19.81 -21.73
C GLY A 161 -18.59 19.87 -20.23
N ARG A 162 -18.33 18.78 -19.49
CA ARG A 162 -18.73 18.61 -18.07
C ARG A 162 -17.55 18.36 -17.12
N VAL A 163 -16.31 18.60 -17.55
CA VAL A 163 -15.08 18.34 -16.74
C VAL A 163 -15.12 19.04 -15.39
N GLU A 164 -15.57 20.30 -15.35
CA GLU A 164 -15.64 21.05 -14.09
C GLU A 164 -16.55 20.40 -13.04
N GLN A 165 -17.56 19.63 -13.47
CA GLN A 165 -18.48 18.94 -12.58
C GLN A 165 -17.83 17.73 -11.88
N VAL A 166 -16.68 17.26 -12.35
CA VAL A 166 -15.92 16.14 -11.78
C VAL A 166 -14.49 16.54 -11.38
N ASN A 167 -14.16 17.83 -11.39
CA ASN A 167 -12.79 18.32 -11.18
C ASN A 167 -12.21 17.90 -9.83
N SER A 168 -13.01 17.96 -8.76
CA SER A 168 -12.59 17.50 -7.43
C SER A 168 -12.26 16.01 -7.40
N LEU A 169 -13.08 15.19 -8.08
CA LEU A 169 -12.84 13.75 -8.23
C LEU A 169 -11.59 13.46 -9.06
N LEU A 170 -11.37 14.22 -10.16
CA LEU A 170 -10.16 14.11 -10.98
C LEU A 170 -8.89 14.42 -10.18
N LYS A 171 -8.91 15.46 -9.34
CA LYS A 171 -7.75 15.80 -8.48
C LYS A 171 -7.37 14.65 -7.56
N VAL A 172 -8.35 13.94 -6.98
CA VAL A 172 -8.09 12.76 -6.14
C VAL A 172 -7.49 11.62 -6.97
N TRP A 173 -8.06 11.33 -8.13
CA TRP A 173 -7.56 10.27 -9.02
C TRP A 173 -6.13 10.53 -9.50
N TYR A 174 -5.83 11.75 -9.97
CA TYR A 174 -4.49 12.10 -10.45
C TYR A 174 -3.44 12.08 -9.36
N SER A 175 -3.74 12.67 -8.19
CA SER A 175 -2.80 12.66 -7.08
C SER A 175 -2.57 11.26 -6.51
N ALA A 176 -3.60 10.41 -6.48
CA ALA A 176 -3.44 9.00 -6.13
C ALA A 176 -2.60 8.24 -7.16
N ALA A 177 -2.78 8.52 -8.46
CA ALA A 177 -2.01 7.88 -9.53
C ALA A 177 -0.52 8.28 -9.48
N GLU A 178 -0.21 9.55 -9.25
CA GLU A 178 1.18 10.03 -9.06
C GLU A 178 1.83 9.35 -7.84
N LEU A 179 1.13 9.33 -6.70
CA LEU A 179 1.63 8.70 -5.48
C LEU A 179 1.86 7.19 -5.67
N ILE A 180 0.89 6.50 -6.30
CA ILE A 180 0.98 5.05 -6.54
C ILE A 180 2.05 4.72 -7.57
N LYS A 181 2.21 5.52 -8.64
CA LYS A 181 3.28 5.34 -9.63
C LYS A 181 4.64 5.23 -8.93
N MET A 182 4.95 6.17 -8.04
CA MET A 182 6.21 6.18 -7.28
C MET A 182 6.39 4.93 -6.39
N LEU A 183 5.31 4.26 -5.94
CA LEU A 183 5.42 2.99 -5.20
C LEU A 183 6.00 1.86 -6.05
N TYR A 184 5.79 1.95 -7.36
CA TYR A 184 6.20 0.98 -8.36
C TYR A 184 7.39 1.43 -9.20
N ASP A 185 7.92 2.62 -8.92
CA ASP A 185 9.05 3.21 -9.63
C ASP A 185 10.36 2.91 -8.89
N ASP A 186 11.44 2.76 -9.62
CA ASP A 186 12.79 2.68 -9.08
C ASP A 186 13.40 4.07 -8.87
N VAL A 187 12.71 5.12 -9.31
CA VAL A 187 13.05 6.52 -9.06
C VAL A 187 12.22 7.07 -7.91
N VAL A 188 12.93 7.56 -6.89
CA VAL A 188 12.32 8.27 -5.76
C VAL A 188 12.09 9.74 -6.14
N GLU A 189 10.83 10.11 -6.31
CA GLU A 189 10.40 11.52 -6.37
C GLU A 189 10.21 12.10 -4.94
N ASP A 190 9.86 13.38 -4.83
CA ASP A 190 9.53 14.01 -3.54
C ASP A 190 8.25 13.39 -2.94
N ALA A 191 8.47 12.32 -2.19
CA ALA A 191 7.48 11.49 -1.53
C ALA A 191 6.54 12.28 -0.61
N MET A 192 7.10 13.26 0.11
CA MET A 192 6.36 14.09 1.04
C MET A 192 5.40 15.00 0.28
N ARG A 193 5.91 15.69 -0.75
CA ARG A 193 5.08 16.55 -1.62
C ARG A 193 3.96 15.78 -2.31
N LEU A 194 4.22 14.56 -2.79
CA LEU A 194 3.18 13.73 -3.43
C LEU A 194 2.11 13.29 -2.42
N ALA A 195 2.51 12.88 -1.21
CA ALA A 195 1.58 12.54 -0.15
C ALA A 195 0.71 13.74 0.28
N GLU A 196 1.31 14.92 0.44
CA GLU A 196 0.59 16.15 0.77
C GLU A 196 -0.44 16.53 -0.29
N ARG A 197 -0.05 16.51 -1.58
CA ARG A 197 -0.96 16.78 -2.71
C ARG A 197 -2.14 15.82 -2.71
N PHE A 198 -1.88 14.53 -2.49
CA PHE A 198 -2.93 13.53 -2.41
C PHE A 198 -3.89 13.77 -1.24
N LEU A 199 -3.38 14.15 -0.07
CA LEU A 199 -4.22 14.40 1.10
C LEU A 199 -5.06 15.67 0.99
N GLN A 200 -4.52 16.71 0.39
CA GLN A 200 -5.29 17.92 0.08
C GLN A 200 -6.46 17.60 -0.86
N ALA A 201 -6.19 16.81 -1.91
CA ALA A 201 -7.25 16.35 -2.82
C ALA A 201 -8.25 15.46 -2.08
N TRP A 202 -7.77 14.52 -1.25
CA TRP A 202 -8.61 13.62 -0.47
C TRP A 202 -9.54 14.37 0.48
N GLU A 203 -9.01 15.30 1.27
CA GLU A 203 -9.82 16.10 2.20
C GLU A 203 -10.91 16.85 1.44
N ALA A 204 -10.56 17.49 0.33
CA ALA A 204 -11.49 18.29 -0.44
C ALA A 204 -12.73 17.51 -0.91
N VAL A 205 -12.61 16.17 -1.03
CA VAL A 205 -13.71 15.31 -1.51
C VAL A 205 -14.35 14.48 -0.40
N LEU A 206 -13.56 13.96 0.53
CA LEU A 206 -13.99 12.95 1.52
C LEU A 206 -13.90 13.46 2.97
N GLY A 207 -13.15 14.54 3.21
CA GLY A 207 -12.84 15.04 4.55
C GLY A 207 -11.86 14.15 5.31
N LEU A 208 -11.04 14.75 6.19
CA LEU A 208 -9.98 14.04 6.93
C LEU A 208 -10.48 12.94 7.86
N LYS A 209 -11.73 13.02 8.35
CA LYS A 209 -12.28 11.99 9.27
C LYS A 209 -12.32 10.60 8.64
N THR A 210 -12.42 10.50 7.32
CA THR A 210 -12.47 9.21 6.61
C THR A 210 -11.14 8.44 6.69
N ILE A 211 -10.03 9.11 6.96
CA ILE A 211 -8.68 8.52 7.07
C ILE A 211 -8.60 7.52 8.23
N GLN A 212 -9.39 7.71 9.29
CA GLN A 212 -9.38 6.82 10.47
C GLN A 212 -9.94 5.43 10.18
N HIS A 213 -10.73 5.27 9.11
CA HIS A 213 -11.45 4.04 8.79
C HIS A 213 -10.84 3.27 7.63
N ASN A 214 -9.72 3.74 7.11
CA ASN A 214 -9.06 3.12 5.97
C ASN A 214 -7.55 2.99 6.20
N LYS A 215 -6.92 2.20 5.34
CA LYS A 215 -5.48 1.97 5.38
C LYS A 215 -4.67 3.17 4.88
N LEU A 216 -5.30 4.34 4.64
CA LEU A 216 -4.58 5.54 4.20
C LEU A 216 -3.58 6.03 5.22
N HIS A 217 -3.81 5.75 6.51
CA HIS A 217 -2.85 6.18 7.52
C HIS A 217 -1.45 5.59 7.29
N LEU A 218 -1.35 4.45 6.59
CA LEU A 218 -0.07 3.87 6.21
C LEU A 218 0.66 4.71 5.16
N LEU A 219 -0.04 5.51 4.35
CA LEU A 219 0.59 6.45 3.42
C LEU A 219 1.31 7.60 4.15
N PHE A 220 1.03 7.87 5.43
CA PHE A 220 1.81 8.85 6.22
C PHE A 220 3.22 8.38 6.54
N HIS A 221 3.43 7.06 6.56
CA HIS A 221 4.74 6.48 6.78
C HIS A 221 5.57 6.39 5.49
N PHE A 222 5.00 6.81 4.37
CA PHE A 222 5.63 6.68 3.06
C PHE A 222 6.99 7.41 2.96
N PRO A 223 7.13 8.68 3.36
CA PRO A 223 8.44 9.35 3.33
C PRO A 223 9.49 8.64 4.22
N MET A 224 9.06 8.14 5.38
CA MET A 224 9.95 7.38 6.28
C MET A 224 10.46 6.09 5.63
N TRP A 225 9.62 5.39 4.86
CA TRP A 225 10.03 4.18 4.16
C TRP A 225 10.94 4.47 2.98
N VAL A 226 10.69 5.56 2.24
CA VAL A 226 11.58 6.02 1.17
C VAL A 226 12.97 6.30 1.72
N ASP A 227 13.05 7.02 2.84
CA ASP A 227 14.33 7.32 3.51
C ASP A 227 15.04 6.05 4.01
N ARG A 228 14.28 5.01 4.39
CA ARG A 228 14.81 3.79 5.00
C ARG A 228 15.26 2.76 3.97
N PHE A 229 14.47 2.56 2.91
CA PHE A 229 14.65 1.47 1.96
C PHE A 229 15.10 1.93 0.57
N SER A 230 15.15 3.25 0.30
CA SER A 230 15.25 3.76 -1.07
C SER A 230 13.99 3.34 -1.86
N PRO A 231 13.95 3.07 -3.19
CA PRO A 231 12.72 2.68 -3.87
C PRO A 231 11.93 1.59 -3.14
N ILE A 232 10.69 1.91 -2.80
CA ILE A 232 9.88 1.05 -1.92
C ILE A 232 9.48 -0.25 -2.59
N ILE A 233 9.50 -0.31 -3.93
CA ILE A 233 9.24 -1.53 -4.70
C ILE A 233 10.11 -2.72 -4.24
N GLY A 234 11.36 -2.46 -3.82
CA GLY A 234 12.27 -3.49 -3.32
C GLY A 234 11.95 -3.98 -1.90
N ALA A 235 11.17 -3.23 -1.13
CA ALA A 235 10.79 -3.54 0.26
C ALA A 235 9.33 -4.02 0.39
N THR A 236 8.68 -4.36 -0.73
CA THR A 236 7.27 -4.76 -0.72
C THR A 236 7.06 -6.20 -0.29
N ALA A 237 5.91 -6.46 0.33
CA ALA A 237 5.49 -7.81 0.72
C ALA A 237 4.83 -8.62 -0.43
N GLN A 238 4.84 -8.11 -1.67
CA GLN A 238 4.07 -8.68 -2.79
C GLN A 238 4.61 -10.04 -3.25
N SER A 239 5.92 -10.24 -3.26
CA SER A 239 6.52 -11.51 -3.65
C SER A 239 6.17 -12.63 -2.66
N GLN A 240 6.14 -12.33 -1.37
CA GLN A 240 5.74 -13.26 -0.31
C GLN A 240 4.24 -13.62 -0.42
N GLU A 241 3.40 -12.66 -0.80
CA GLU A 241 1.98 -12.96 -1.05
C GLU A 241 1.77 -13.82 -2.30
N GLY A 242 2.51 -13.54 -3.38
CA GLY A 242 2.53 -14.38 -4.58
C GLY A 242 2.94 -15.83 -4.28
N ALA A 243 3.89 -16.01 -3.36
CA ALA A 243 4.31 -17.34 -2.92
C ALA A 243 3.15 -18.16 -2.32
N ASN A 244 2.18 -17.53 -1.63
CA ASN A 244 1.01 -18.23 -1.09
C ASN A 244 0.17 -18.91 -2.19
N LYS A 245 0.04 -18.28 -3.36
CA LYS A 245 -0.65 -18.89 -4.51
C LYS A 245 0.09 -20.15 -4.95
N HIS A 246 1.41 -20.04 -5.09
CA HIS A 246 2.24 -21.17 -5.50
C HIS A 246 2.20 -22.32 -4.49
N THR A 247 2.27 -22.01 -3.18
CA THR A 247 2.08 -22.99 -2.10
C THR A 247 0.75 -23.73 -2.21
N ARG A 248 -0.35 -23.03 -2.52
CA ARG A 248 -1.68 -23.65 -2.69
C ARG A 248 -1.77 -24.52 -3.93
N GLU A 249 -1.18 -24.11 -5.05
CA GLU A 249 -1.12 -24.92 -6.27
C GLU A 249 -0.36 -26.23 -6.03
N GLN A 250 0.82 -26.14 -5.39
CA GLN A 250 1.61 -27.32 -5.00
C GLN A 250 0.89 -28.20 -3.98
N ALA A 251 0.09 -27.62 -3.08
CA ALA A 251 -0.72 -28.37 -2.11
C ALA A 251 -1.97 -29.02 -2.74
N GLY A 252 -2.54 -28.43 -3.78
CA GLY A 252 -3.72 -28.93 -4.48
C GLY A 252 -3.43 -30.06 -5.48
N GLY A 253 -2.20 -30.13 -6.00
CA GLY A 253 -1.73 -31.20 -6.90
C GLY A 253 -1.26 -32.48 -6.19
N VAL A 254 -1.50 -32.61 -4.88
CA VAL A 254 -0.89 -33.66 -4.06
C VAL A 254 -1.57 -35.01 -4.28
N TYR A 255 -0.83 -35.96 -4.85
CA TYR A 255 -1.22 -37.38 -4.97
C TYR A 255 -1.19 -38.14 -3.63
N GLN A 256 -0.52 -37.61 -2.59
CA GLN A 256 -0.41 -38.23 -1.25
C GLN A 256 -0.83 -37.27 -0.11
N PRO A 257 -2.10 -37.32 0.35
CA PRO A 257 -2.67 -36.36 1.30
C PRO A 257 -1.98 -36.30 2.68
N HIS A 258 -1.21 -37.32 3.04
CA HIS A 258 -0.62 -37.45 4.38
C HIS A 258 0.74 -36.74 4.55
N ALA A 259 1.29 -36.13 3.50
CA ALA A 259 2.59 -35.45 3.54
C ALA A 259 2.64 -34.16 2.71
N VAL A 260 1.54 -33.42 2.65
CA VAL A 260 1.39 -32.18 1.86
C VAL A 260 2.52 -31.19 2.13
N SER A 261 2.87 -30.96 3.40
CA SER A 261 3.94 -30.02 3.77
C SER A 261 5.30 -30.42 3.21
N ARG A 262 5.64 -31.71 3.27
CA ARG A 262 6.89 -32.26 2.71
C ARG A 262 6.90 -32.12 1.20
N HIS A 263 5.78 -32.43 0.53
CA HIS A 263 5.66 -32.30 -0.92
C HIS A 263 5.86 -30.85 -1.38
N VAL A 264 5.13 -29.91 -0.77
CA VAL A 264 5.27 -28.47 -1.05
C VAL A 264 6.71 -28.01 -0.83
N ALA A 265 7.34 -28.39 0.28
CA ALA A 265 8.73 -28.01 0.57
C ALA A 265 9.71 -28.55 -0.47
N THR A 266 9.58 -29.82 -0.87
CA THR A 266 10.42 -30.42 -1.92
C THR A 266 10.23 -29.74 -3.27
N SER A 267 8.99 -29.46 -3.68
CA SER A 267 8.70 -28.77 -4.94
C SER A 267 9.26 -27.34 -4.96
N MET A 268 9.10 -26.58 -3.87
CA MET A 268 9.64 -25.24 -3.76
C MET A 268 11.18 -25.24 -3.75
N ALA A 269 11.81 -26.20 -3.06
CA ALA A 269 13.27 -26.35 -3.07
C ALA A 269 13.81 -26.67 -4.47
N LEU A 270 13.11 -27.54 -5.22
CA LEU A 270 13.48 -27.88 -6.59
C LEU A 270 13.34 -26.68 -7.54
N LEU A 271 12.25 -25.92 -7.45
CA LEU A 271 12.06 -24.71 -8.25
C LEU A 271 13.08 -23.63 -7.93
N SER A 272 13.39 -23.43 -6.64
CA SER A 272 14.45 -22.52 -6.19
C SER A 272 15.82 -22.93 -6.76
N GLY A 273 16.14 -24.22 -6.73
CA GLY A 273 17.36 -24.75 -7.34
C GLY A 273 17.43 -24.54 -8.86
N ILE A 274 16.33 -24.77 -9.58
CA ILE A 274 16.24 -24.51 -11.03
C ILE A 274 16.46 -23.02 -11.32
N GLN A 275 15.81 -22.14 -10.56
CA GLN A 275 15.97 -20.70 -10.71
C GLN A 275 17.42 -20.28 -10.45
N HIS A 276 18.04 -20.77 -9.36
CA HIS A 276 19.44 -20.48 -9.05
C HIS A 276 20.39 -20.89 -10.18
N MET A 277 20.22 -22.08 -10.76
CA MET A 277 21.00 -22.52 -11.92
C MET A 277 20.75 -21.66 -13.16
N ALA A 278 19.49 -21.28 -13.43
CA ALA A 278 19.14 -20.42 -14.56
C ALA A 278 19.73 -19.00 -14.45
N GLU A 279 19.90 -18.51 -13.23
CA GLU A 279 20.53 -17.23 -12.90
C GLU A 279 22.07 -17.31 -12.90
N GLY A 280 22.65 -18.47 -13.21
CA GLY A 280 24.12 -18.67 -13.29
C GLY A 280 24.78 -19.02 -11.95
N GLY A 281 24.00 -19.43 -10.95
CA GLY A 281 24.49 -20.05 -9.74
C GLY A 281 25.01 -21.47 -9.96
N TRP A 282 25.91 -21.92 -9.09
CA TRP A 282 26.60 -23.23 -9.16
C TRP A 282 26.29 -24.09 -7.95
#